data_AF-A0A4Q4TY34-F1
#
_entry.id   AF-A0A4Q4TY34-F1
#
_cell.length_a   1.000
_cell.length_b   1.000
_cell.length_c   1.000
_cell.angle_alpha   90.00
_cell.angle_beta   90.00
_cell.angle_gamma   90.00
#
_symmetry.space_group_name_H-M   'P 1'
#
loop_
_entity.id
_entity.type
_entity.pdbx_description
1 polymer ?
#
loop_
_entity_poly.entity_id
_entity_poly.type
_entity_poly.pdbx_seq_one_letter_code
_entity_poly.pdbx_strand_id
1 'polypeptide(L)'
;MRVGPAICEARLGIPASKDAQRDFSDFTYLDRSGHMKDALRKAGVEPNAQWSNETKFHLEVKATLGDCDEAFFVSQNQVDKMRGFDGDANNGYVLLRVYNMEEGNEPGIKFFRDPWSLYMYRILDFRSEAGYKVY
;
A
#
# COMPACT_ATOMS: atom_id res chain seq x y z
N MET A 1 -42.52 23.35 14.43
CA MET A 1 -41.72 23.79 13.26
C MET A 1 -40.29 24.02 13.75
N ARG A 2 -39.38 23.09 13.50
CA ARG A 2 -37.94 23.26 13.78
C ARG A 2 -37.19 22.83 12.52
N VAL A 3 -36.41 23.76 11.99
CA VAL A 3 -35.52 23.61 10.85
C VAL A 3 -34.30 22.84 11.34
N GLY A 4 -34.02 21.67 10.77
CA GLY A 4 -32.78 20.93 11.01
C GLY A 4 -31.65 21.50 10.14
N PRO A 5 -30.39 21.51 10.60
CA PRO A 5 -29.29 21.99 9.79
C PRO A 5 -28.99 21.00 8.66
N ALA A 6 -28.85 21.53 7.45
CA ALA A 6 -28.32 20.81 6.29
C ALA A 6 -26.85 20.48 6.55
N ILE A 7 -26.53 19.19 6.62
CA ILE A 7 -25.14 18.73 6.66
C ILE A 7 -24.66 18.71 5.21
N CYS A 8 -23.62 19.50 4.96
CA CYS A 8 -23.02 19.70 3.66
C CYS A 8 -22.22 18.43 3.28
N GLU A 9 -22.74 17.61 2.36
CA GLU A 9 -21.97 16.51 1.77
C GLU A 9 -20.92 17.09 0.81
N ALA A 10 -19.69 17.26 1.30
CA ALA A 10 -18.54 17.46 0.43
C ALA A 10 -18.16 16.13 -0.22
N ARG A 11 -18.87 15.79 -1.30
CA ARG A 11 -18.52 14.72 -2.22
C ARG A 11 -17.24 15.11 -2.95
N LEU A 12 -16.08 14.78 -2.37
CA LEU A 12 -14.82 14.77 -3.12
C LEU A 12 -14.92 13.64 -4.15
N GLY A 13 -15.33 14.02 -5.36
CA GLY A 13 -15.49 13.13 -6.50
C GLY A 13 -14.15 12.59 -6.99
N ILE A 14 -13.61 11.61 -6.29
CA ILE A 14 -12.60 10.71 -6.85
C ILE A 14 -13.38 9.64 -7.62
N PRO A 15 -13.35 9.63 -8.96
CA PRO A 15 -14.02 8.58 -9.72
C PRO A 15 -13.38 7.24 -9.37
N ALA A 16 -14.16 6.32 -8.82
CA ALA A 16 -13.75 4.95 -8.59
C ALA A 16 -13.57 4.25 -9.94
N SER A 17 -12.34 4.21 -10.45
CA SER A 17 -11.98 3.40 -11.62
C SER A 17 -11.80 1.94 -11.20
N LYS A 18 -12.92 1.25 -10.94
CA LYS A 18 -12.94 -0.16 -10.52
C LYS A 18 -12.28 -1.14 -11.52
N ASP A 19 -12.05 -0.71 -12.77
CA ASP A 19 -11.55 -1.59 -13.82
C ASP A 19 -10.04 -1.42 -14.14
N ALA A 20 -9.37 -0.37 -13.63
CA ALA A 20 -7.95 -0.12 -13.92
C ALA A 20 -6.98 -0.56 -12.79
N GLN A 21 -7.46 -0.66 -11.54
CA GLN A 21 -6.64 -1.06 -10.39
C GLN A 21 -6.24 -2.55 -10.42
N ARG A 22 -6.88 -3.36 -11.28
CA ARG A 22 -6.56 -4.80 -11.38
C ARG A 22 -5.21 -5.08 -12.02
N ASP A 23 -4.63 -4.17 -12.80
CA ASP A 23 -3.39 -4.42 -13.55
C ASP A 23 -2.22 -3.53 -13.13
N PHE A 24 -2.41 -2.58 -12.22
CA PHE A 24 -1.40 -1.59 -11.80
C PHE A 24 -1.33 -1.46 -10.27
N SER A 25 -0.17 -1.10 -9.74
CA SER A 25 -0.08 -0.61 -8.36
C SER A 25 -0.67 0.80 -8.29
N ASP A 26 -1.09 1.26 -7.11
CA ASP A 26 -1.63 2.62 -6.97
C ASP A 26 -0.66 3.69 -7.50
N PHE A 27 0.65 3.49 -7.30
CA PHE A 27 1.69 4.32 -7.91
C PHE A 27 2.84 3.49 -8.45
N THR A 28 3.49 3.99 -9.49
CA THR A 28 4.77 3.47 -9.99
C THR A 28 5.77 4.61 -10.11
N TYR A 29 6.92 4.47 -9.47
CA TYR A 29 7.96 5.50 -9.40
C TYR A 29 9.32 4.96 -9.81
N LEU A 30 9.89 5.49 -10.89
CA LEU A 30 11.27 5.19 -11.26
C LEU A 30 12.22 6.10 -10.47
N ASP A 31 12.92 5.54 -9.50
CA ASP A 31 13.71 6.32 -8.54
C ASP A 31 15.12 6.63 -9.05
N ARG A 32 15.24 7.59 -9.97
CA ARG A 32 16.55 8.01 -10.51
C ARG A 32 17.43 8.75 -9.51
N SER A 33 16.85 9.29 -8.44
CA SER A 33 17.54 10.18 -7.49
C SER A 33 17.80 9.52 -6.13
N GLY A 34 17.28 8.31 -5.88
CA GLY A 34 17.41 7.62 -4.60
C GLY A 34 16.39 8.06 -3.54
N HIS A 35 15.37 8.84 -3.91
CA HIS A 35 14.39 9.40 -2.98
C HIS A 35 13.56 8.33 -2.26
N MET A 36 13.27 7.21 -2.92
CA MET A 36 12.48 6.14 -2.31
C MET A 36 13.29 5.43 -1.23
N LYS A 37 14.57 5.18 -1.49
CA LYS A 37 15.48 4.60 -0.48
C LYS A 37 15.61 5.53 0.74
N ASP A 38 15.71 6.83 0.52
CA ASP A 38 15.77 7.80 1.61
C ASP A 38 14.46 7.91 2.39
N ALA A 39 13.31 7.84 1.71
CA ALA A 39 12.00 7.81 2.36
C ALA A 39 11.84 6.57 3.26
N LEU A 40 12.27 5.39 2.79
CA LEU A 40 12.27 4.17 3.60
C LEU A 40 13.15 4.32 4.85
N ARG A 41 14.38 4.84 4.71
CA ARG A 41 15.29 5.05 5.84
C ARG A 41 14.71 6.03 6.87
N LYS A 42 14.13 7.13 6.41
CA LYS A 42 13.46 8.11 7.30
C LYS A 42 12.29 7.48 8.05
N ALA A 43 11.63 6.48 7.47
CA ALA A 43 10.58 5.69 8.10
C ALA A 43 11.12 4.52 8.96
N GLY A 44 12.44 4.40 9.13
CA GLY A 44 13.06 3.31 9.90
C GLY A 44 13.07 1.95 9.19
N VAL A 45 12.86 1.93 7.87
CA VAL A 45 12.86 0.73 7.04
C VAL A 45 14.14 0.69 6.21
N GLU A 46 14.99 -0.31 6.45
CA GLU A 46 16.19 -0.49 5.63
C GLU A 46 15.82 -0.90 4.20
N PRO A 47 16.27 -0.18 3.16
CA PRO A 47 16.02 -0.54 1.77
C PRO A 47 16.68 -1.87 1.38
N ASN A 48 16.17 -2.51 0.32
CA ASN A 48 16.84 -3.68 -0.23
C ASN A 48 18.20 -3.27 -0.82
N ALA A 49 19.27 -3.97 -0.43
CA ALA A 49 20.63 -3.68 -0.87
C ALA A 49 20.81 -3.83 -2.40
N GLN A 50 19.94 -4.61 -3.05
CA GLN A 50 19.95 -4.79 -4.50
C GLN A 50 19.30 -3.63 -5.26
N TRP A 51 18.54 -2.76 -4.60
CA TRP A 51 17.87 -1.64 -5.25
C TRP A 51 18.83 -0.50 -5.58
N SER A 52 18.84 -0.12 -6.86
CA SER A 52 19.67 0.92 -7.44
C SER A 52 18.85 2.19 -7.74
N ASN A 53 19.46 3.16 -8.43
CA ASN A 53 18.74 4.33 -8.94
C ASN A 53 18.04 4.03 -10.29
N GLU A 54 17.99 2.77 -10.70
CA GLU A 54 17.24 2.30 -11.86
C GLU A 54 16.04 1.43 -11.44
N THR A 55 15.92 1.15 -10.14
CA THR A 55 14.80 0.38 -9.60
C THR A 55 13.49 1.15 -9.77
N LYS A 56 12.51 0.46 -10.34
CA LYS A 56 11.12 0.91 -10.40
C LYS A 56 10.39 0.43 -9.16
N PHE A 57 9.83 1.38 -8.41
CA PHE A 57 9.04 1.10 -7.23
C PHE A 57 7.56 1.05 -7.56
N HIS A 58 6.90 -0.03 -7.15
CA HIS A 58 5.47 -0.25 -7.24
C HIS A 58 4.90 -0.08 -5.83
N LEU A 59 4.14 0.99 -5.62
CA LEU A 59 3.61 1.37 -4.32
C LEU A 59 2.12 1.05 -4.29
N GLU A 60 1.71 0.25 -3.30
CA GLU A 60 0.31 -0.08 -3.04
C GLU A 60 -0.09 0.54 -1.70
N VAL A 61 -1.23 1.23 -1.63
CA VAL A 61 -1.67 1.92 -0.42
C VAL A 61 -2.93 1.27 0.12
N LYS A 62 -2.93 0.92 1.41
CA LYS A 62 -4.11 0.41 2.12
C LYS A 62 -4.38 1.26 3.35
N ALA A 63 -5.61 1.74 3.49
CA ALA A 63 -6.04 2.54 4.63
C ALA A 63 -6.77 1.67 5.68
N THR A 64 -6.61 2.00 6.95
CA THR A 64 -7.41 1.45 8.07
C THR A 64 -7.95 2.61 8.91
N LEU A 65 -9.13 2.41 9.48
CA LEU A 65 -9.69 3.37 10.44
C LEU A 65 -8.93 3.26 11.76
N GLY A 66 -8.69 2.04 12.23
CA GLY A 66 -7.97 1.74 13.47
C GLY A 66 -6.47 1.52 13.26
N ASP A 67 -5.95 0.60 14.06
CA ASP A 67 -4.51 0.38 14.23
C ASP A 67 -3.79 -0.09 12.97
N CYS A 68 -2.46 0.07 12.98
CA CYS A 68 -1.59 -0.32 11.88
C CYS A 68 -1.53 -1.85 11.65
N ASP A 69 -1.82 -2.65 12.68
CA ASP A 69 -1.59 -4.10 12.69
C ASP A 69 -2.78 -4.91 12.12
N GLU A 70 -3.82 -4.22 11.63
CA GLU A 70 -4.90 -4.87 10.90
C GLU A 70 -4.40 -5.59 9.65
N ALA A 71 -5.13 -6.63 9.24
CA ALA A 71 -4.83 -7.40 8.03
C ALA A 71 -4.89 -6.51 6.76
N PHE A 72 -4.12 -6.88 5.75
CA PHE A 72 -4.19 -6.24 4.44
C PHE A 72 -5.15 -7.00 3.54
N PHE A 73 -6.20 -6.31 3.09
CA PHE A 73 -7.08 -6.83 2.06
C PHE A 73 -6.46 -6.56 0.69
N VAL A 74 -5.99 -7.62 0.03
CA VAL A 74 -5.25 -7.56 -1.23
C VAL A 74 -5.88 -8.49 -2.27
N SER A 75 -5.87 -8.05 -3.53
CA SER A 75 -6.35 -8.87 -4.64
C SER A 75 -5.32 -9.92 -5.06
N GLN A 76 -5.75 -10.94 -5.82
CA GLN A 76 -4.83 -11.95 -6.37
C GLN A 76 -3.71 -11.32 -7.22
N ASN A 77 -4.03 -10.33 -8.07
CA ASN A 77 -3.01 -9.68 -8.88
C ASN A 77 -1.97 -8.94 -8.05
N GLN A 78 -2.38 -8.35 -6.91
CA GLN A 78 -1.45 -7.71 -5.99
C GLN A 78 -0.51 -8.75 -5.37
N VAL A 79 -1.05 -9.91 -4.94
CA VAL A 79 -0.23 -11.03 -4.47
C VAL A 79 0.74 -11.53 -5.54
N ASP A 80 0.27 -11.72 -6.78
CA ASP A 80 1.10 -12.22 -7.88
C ASP A 80 2.26 -11.26 -8.19
N LYS A 81 2.02 -9.95 -8.15
CA LYS A 81 3.08 -8.93 -8.31
C LYS A 81 4.04 -8.89 -7.14
N MET A 82 3.54 -8.91 -5.91
CA MET A 82 4.39 -8.93 -4.71
C MET A 82 5.32 -10.14 -4.75
N ARG A 83 4.81 -11.31 -5.13
CA ARG A 83 5.61 -12.53 -5.31
C ARG A 83 6.58 -12.43 -6.48
N GLY A 84 6.14 -11.87 -7.61
CA GLY A 84 6.97 -11.75 -8.82
C GLY A 84 8.13 -10.78 -8.68
N PHE A 85 8.00 -9.75 -7.85
CA PHE A 85 9.05 -8.74 -7.60
C PHE A 85 9.83 -8.98 -6.30
N ASP A 86 9.52 -10.02 -5.53
CA ASP A 86 10.24 -10.35 -4.31
C ASP A 86 11.71 -10.66 -4.63
N GLY A 87 12.63 -9.82 -4.11
CA GLY A 87 14.06 -9.91 -4.41
C GLY A 87 14.48 -9.44 -5.80
N ASP A 88 13.60 -8.79 -6.58
CA ASP A 88 13.98 -8.19 -7.86
C ASP A 88 14.74 -6.87 -7.63
N ALA A 89 15.95 -6.77 -8.21
CA ALA A 89 16.79 -5.57 -8.14
C ALA A 89 16.19 -4.39 -8.93
N ASN A 90 15.44 -4.66 -9.99
CA ASN A 90 14.89 -3.68 -10.92
C ASN A 90 13.44 -3.30 -10.61
N ASN A 91 12.73 -4.12 -9.81
CA ASN A 91 11.35 -3.85 -9.40
C ASN A 91 11.22 -4.02 -7.89
N GLY A 92 11.08 -2.92 -7.15
CA GLY A 92 10.71 -2.96 -5.73
C GLY A 92 9.20 -2.90 -5.57
N TYR A 93 8.61 -3.78 -4.76
CA TYR A 93 7.21 -3.64 -4.34
C TYR A 93 7.17 -3.17 -2.88
N VAL A 94 6.45 -2.09 -2.61
CA VAL A 94 6.29 -1.52 -1.26
C VAL A 94 4.81 -1.36 -0.96
N LEU A 95 4.39 -1.92 0.17
CA LEU A 95 3.04 -1.76 0.69
C LEU A 95 3.04 -0.63 1.73
N LEU A 96 2.12 0.32 1.59
CA LEU A 96 1.95 1.42 2.52
C LEU A 96 0.67 1.21 3.31
N ARG A 97 0.76 1.31 4.64
CA ARG A 97 -0.39 1.42 5.52
C ARG A 97 -0.58 2.89 5.87
N VAL A 98 -1.77 3.42 5.64
CA VAL A 98 -2.25 4.65 6.28
C VAL A 98 -3.24 4.22 7.35
N TYR A 99 -3.01 4.59 8.61
CA TYR A 99 -3.78 4.10 9.75
C TYR A 99 -4.21 5.24 10.67
N ASN A 100 -5.08 4.95 11.64
CA ASN A 100 -5.68 5.94 12.55
C ASN A 100 -6.45 7.05 11.80
N MET A 101 -7.26 6.67 10.82
CA MET A 101 -8.01 7.61 9.97
C MET A 101 -9.33 8.11 10.58
N GLU A 102 -9.66 7.69 11.81
CA GLU A 102 -10.84 8.18 12.53
C GLU A 102 -10.73 9.67 12.90
N GLU A 103 -11.88 10.34 13.03
CA GLU A 103 -11.96 11.75 13.39
C GLU A 103 -11.34 12.00 14.78
N GLY A 104 -10.45 12.98 14.87
CA GLY A 104 -9.75 13.34 16.11
C GLY A 104 -8.42 12.61 16.34
N ASN A 105 -8.09 11.61 15.52
CA ASN A 105 -6.77 10.97 15.54
C ASN A 105 -5.76 11.69 14.62
N GLU A 106 -4.47 11.50 14.88
CA GLU A 106 -3.40 11.87 13.95
C GLU A 106 -3.07 10.66 13.05
N PRO A 107 -3.30 10.74 11.74
CA PRO A 107 -3.03 9.63 10.84
C PRO A 107 -1.54 9.28 10.79
N GLY A 108 -1.25 7.98 10.83
CA GLY A 108 0.10 7.46 10.66
C GLY A 108 0.32 6.85 9.28
N ILE A 109 1.59 6.81 8.85
CA ILE A 109 2.01 6.10 7.64
C ILE A 109 3.11 5.11 7.99
N LYS A 110 2.96 3.85 7.57
CA LYS A 110 3.99 2.81 7.71
C LYS A 110 4.29 2.17 6.36
N PHE A 111 5.58 1.94 6.11
CA PHE A 111 6.08 1.32 4.88
C PHE A 111 6.48 -0.13 5.15
N PHE A 112 6.15 -1.01 4.21
CA PHE A 112 6.50 -2.42 4.24
C PHE A 112 7.20 -2.78 2.93
N ARG A 113 8.53 -2.86 3.00
CA ARG A 113 9.40 -3.37 1.94
C ARG A 113 9.22 -4.89 1.80
N ASP A 114 9.30 -5.39 0.56
CA ASP A 114 9.27 -6.82 0.24
C ASP A 114 8.07 -7.54 0.91
N PRO A 115 6.83 -7.08 0.64
CA PRO A 115 5.63 -7.51 1.36
C PRO A 115 5.36 -9.02 1.22
N TRP A 116 5.80 -9.65 0.12
CA TRP A 116 5.70 -11.11 -0.03
C TRP A 116 6.56 -11.85 1.00
N SER A 117 7.84 -11.50 1.12
CA SER A 117 8.72 -12.03 2.16
C SER A 117 8.13 -11.83 3.57
N LEU A 118 7.64 -10.63 3.88
CA LEU A 118 7.02 -10.35 5.19
C LEU A 118 5.77 -11.20 5.47
N TYR A 119 4.95 -11.46 4.44
CA TYR A 119 3.82 -12.39 4.55
C TYR A 119 4.28 -13.83 4.79
N MET A 120 5.31 -14.29 4.08
CA MET A 120 5.89 -15.64 4.26
C MET A 120 6.46 -15.83 5.67
N TYR A 121 7.05 -14.79 6.26
CA TYR A 121 7.53 -14.77 7.64
C TYR A 121 6.44 -14.55 8.69
N ARG A 122 5.16 -14.48 8.30
CA ARG A 122 4.01 -14.21 9.18
C ARG A 122 4.09 -12.86 9.92
N ILE A 123 4.82 -11.90 9.37
CA ILE A 123 4.86 -10.52 9.86
C ILE A 123 3.65 -9.75 9.32
N LEU A 124 3.21 -10.04 8.10
CA LEU A 124 1.99 -9.49 7.50
C LEU A 124 0.92 -10.57 7.35
N ASP A 125 -0.35 -10.19 7.60
CA ASP A 125 -1.53 -11.00 7.31
C ASP A 125 -2.22 -10.46 6.05
N PHE A 126 -2.30 -11.30 5.01
CA PHE A 126 -2.99 -10.98 3.76
C PHE A 126 -4.30 -11.73 3.68
N ARG A 127 -5.38 -10.99 3.45
CA ARG A 127 -6.72 -11.51 3.26
C ARG A 127 -7.26 -11.10 1.90
N SER A 128 -8.11 -11.95 1.34
CA SER A 128 -8.88 -11.62 0.14
C SER A 128 -10.35 -11.57 0.52
N GLU A 129 -11.05 -10.52 0.11
CA GLU A 129 -12.52 -10.43 0.27
C GLU A 129 -13.25 -11.53 -0.52
N ALA A 130 -12.63 -12.06 -1.58
CA ALA A 130 -13.20 -13.08 -2.47
C ALA A 130 -12.46 -14.44 -2.43
N GLY A 131 -11.47 -14.61 -1.54
CA GLY A 131 -10.54 -15.73 -1.55
C GLY A 131 -9.41 -15.61 -2.59
N TYR A 132 -8.40 -16.48 -2.51
CA TYR A 132 -7.29 -16.55 -3.48
C TYR A 132 -7.51 -17.71 -4.46
N LYS A 133 -7.19 -17.51 -5.75
CA LYS A 133 -7.22 -18.60 -6.72
C LYS A 133 -5.90 -19.36 -6.64
N VAL A 134 -5.95 -20.61 -6.20
CA VAL A 134 -4.79 -21.51 -6.27
C VAL A 134 -4.79 -22.13 -7.67
N TYR A 135 -3.77 -21.84 -8.46
CA TYR A 135 -3.46 -22.55 -9.71
C TYR A 135 -2.26 -23.46 -9.49
#